data_AF-A0A956ZGM4-F1
#
_entry.id   AF-A0A956ZGM4-F1
#
_cell.length_a   1.000
_cell.length_b   1.000
_cell.length_c   1.000
_cell.angle_alpha   90.00
_cell.angle_beta   90.00
_cell.angle_gamma   90.00
#
_symmetry.space_group_name_H-M   'P 1'
#
loop_
_entity.id
_entity.type
_entity.pdbx_description
1 polymer ?
#
loop_
_entity_poly.entity_id
_entity_poly.type
_entity_poly.pdbx_seq_one_letter_code
_entity_poly.pdbx_strand_id
1 'polypeptide(L)'
;FTEELIYRGYLLYVFEKWKGRTVAIILTSILFWIPHMSNGSEMPALAAVGYLMFGVAQCFNRYAFGNLYFAIGFHAFYDLLALGTGQGGKDVPGYFNYLTNAPGWLLGPAGDTGLMDLLIPFGFLLLYSIWSYKKSLKADFAGVSNSA
;
A
#
# COMPACT_ATOMS: atom_id res chain seq x y z
N PHE A 1 11.17 0.94 -4.96
CA PHE A 1 11.98 2.16 -4.63
C PHE A 1 11.50 3.39 -5.39
N THR A 2 11.59 3.40 -6.73
CA THR A 2 11.24 4.55 -7.57
C THR A 2 9.80 5.03 -7.36
N GLU A 3 8.86 4.09 -7.28
CA GLU A 3 7.45 4.43 -7.05
C GLU A 3 7.26 5.23 -5.76
N GLU A 4 7.83 4.78 -4.64
CA GLU A 4 7.68 5.48 -3.36
C GLU A 4 8.35 6.86 -3.33
N LEU A 5 9.47 7.03 -4.04
CA LEU A 5 10.08 8.35 -4.21
C LEU A 5 9.16 9.32 -4.96
N ILE A 6 8.51 8.85 -6.03
CA ILE A 6 7.60 9.65 -6.84
C ILE A 6 6.32 9.95 -6.04
N TYR A 7 5.64 8.92 -5.57
CA TYR A 7 4.30 9.05 -4.99
C TYR A 7 4.33 9.57 -3.55
N ARG A 8 5.19 9.04 -2.66
CA ARG A 8 5.22 9.37 -1.22
C ARG A 8 6.29 10.41 -0.89
N GLY A 9 7.26 10.59 -1.77
CA GLY A 9 8.23 11.68 -1.71
C GLY A 9 7.70 12.94 -2.38
N TYR A 10 7.90 13.03 -3.70
CA TYR A 10 7.70 14.27 -4.45
C TYR A 10 6.22 14.68 -4.55
N LEU A 11 5.36 13.81 -5.08
CA LEU A 11 3.96 14.15 -5.35
C LEU A 11 3.18 14.42 -4.07
N LEU A 12 3.37 13.61 -3.03
CA LEU A 12 2.69 13.80 -1.74
C LEU A 12 3.05 15.16 -1.14
N TYR A 13 4.34 15.53 -1.17
CA TYR A 13 4.80 16.84 -0.70
C TYR A 13 4.20 18.00 -1.52
N VAL A 14 4.23 17.90 -2.84
CA VAL A 14 3.70 18.96 -3.74
C VAL A 14 2.21 19.17 -3.50
N PHE A 15 1.42 18.10 -3.45
CA PHE A 15 -0.02 18.21 -3.22
C PHE A 15 -0.37 18.64 -1.79
N GLU A 16 0.44 18.25 -0.80
CA GLU A 16 0.28 18.71 0.58
C GLU A 16 0.50 20.23 0.66
N LYS A 17 1.53 20.76 0.00
CA LYS A 17 1.78 22.21 -0.08
C LYS A 17 0.72 22.96 -0.87
N TRP A 18 0.10 22.31 -1.85
CA TRP A 18 -0.94 22.93 -2.66
C TRP A 18 -2.28 23.07 -1.92
N LYS A 19 -2.82 21.98 -1.35
CA LYS A 19 -4.17 21.96 -0.75
C LYS A 19 -4.29 21.16 0.54
N GLY A 20 -3.17 20.81 1.18
CA GLY A 20 -3.13 20.11 2.44
C GLY A 20 -3.14 18.58 2.34
N ARG A 21 -2.96 17.93 3.49
CA ARG A 21 -2.73 16.48 3.61
C ARG A 21 -3.83 15.62 3.00
N THR A 22 -5.09 15.97 3.22
CA THR A 22 -6.23 15.19 2.72
C THR A 22 -6.22 15.10 1.19
N VAL A 23 -6.01 16.24 0.51
CA VAL A 23 -5.94 16.28 -0.96
C VAL A 23 -4.72 15.51 -1.45
N ALA A 24 -3.58 15.63 -0.77
CA ALA A 24 -2.37 14.89 -1.10
C ALA A 24 -2.57 13.37 -1.02
N ILE A 25 -3.21 12.87 0.05
CA ILE A 25 -3.50 11.45 0.23
C ILE A 25 -4.37 10.94 -0.92
N ILE A 26 -5.47 11.64 -1.22
CA ILE A 26 -6.40 11.22 -2.27
C ILE A 26 -5.70 11.16 -3.63
N LEU A 27 -5.03 12.25 -4.04
CA LEU A 27 -4.45 12.34 -5.37
C LEU A 27 -3.29 11.36 -5.57
N THR A 28 -2.37 11.27 -4.61
CA THR A 28 -1.24 10.34 -4.74
C THR A 28 -1.67 8.89 -4.70
N SER A 29 -2.71 8.54 -3.92
CA SER A 29 -3.25 7.18 -3.89
C SER A 29 -3.91 6.82 -5.23
N ILE A 30 -4.65 7.74 -5.84
CA ILE A 30 -5.27 7.52 -7.16
C ILE A 30 -4.20 7.42 -8.26
N LEU A 31 -3.21 8.31 -8.26
CA LEU A 31 -2.13 8.28 -9.26
C LEU A 31 -1.23 7.05 -9.13
N PHE A 32 -1.08 6.51 -7.92
CA PHE A 32 -0.47 5.21 -7.69
C PHE A 32 -1.35 4.09 -8.22
N TRP A 33 -2.65 4.14 -7.93
CA TRP A 33 -3.61 3.10 -8.29
C TRP A 33 -3.79 2.89 -9.80
N ILE A 34 -3.88 3.96 -10.58
CA ILE A 34 -4.15 3.91 -12.05
C ILE A 34 -3.22 2.96 -12.82
N PRO A 35 -1.88 3.07 -12.74
CA PRO A 35 -0.99 2.17 -13.50
C PRO A 35 -1.12 0.71 -13.09
N HIS A 36 -1.61 0.41 -11.88
CA HIS A 36 -1.81 -0.94 -11.38
C HIS A 36 -3.11 -1.60 -11.86
N MET A 37 -3.95 -0.90 -12.65
CA MET A 37 -5.19 -1.46 -13.19
C MET A 37 -4.95 -2.46 -14.33
N SER A 38 -3.77 -2.43 -14.95
CA SER A 38 -3.35 -3.39 -15.96
C SER A 38 -2.43 -4.47 -15.38
N ASN A 39 -2.78 -5.04 -14.23
CA ASN A 39 -1.95 -6.01 -13.50
C ASN A 39 -2.02 -7.45 -14.05
N GLY A 40 -2.90 -7.75 -15.00
CA GLY A 40 -3.04 -9.09 -15.57
C GLY A 40 -3.65 -10.14 -14.62
N SER A 41 -4.18 -9.72 -13.48
CA SER A 41 -4.90 -10.54 -12.50
C SER A 41 -6.15 -11.19 -13.11
N GLU A 42 -6.44 -12.42 -12.69
CA GLU A 42 -7.71 -13.11 -12.96
C GLU A 42 -8.86 -12.52 -12.12
N MET A 43 -8.53 -11.80 -11.05
CA MET A 43 -9.46 -11.10 -10.15
C MET A 43 -9.22 -9.58 -10.16
N PRO A 44 -9.38 -8.88 -11.30
CA PRO A 44 -8.93 -7.50 -11.50
C PRO A 44 -9.59 -6.50 -10.54
N ALA A 45 -10.85 -6.71 -10.17
CA ALA A 45 -11.56 -5.83 -9.24
C ALA A 45 -11.01 -5.93 -7.80
N LEU A 46 -10.70 -7.14 -7.32
CA LEU A 46 -10.13 -7.33 -5.99
C LEU A 46 -8.71 -6.77 -5.93
N ALA A 47 -7.89 -7.09 -6.93
CA ALA A 47 -6.56 -6.52 -7.07
C ALA A 47 -6.61 -4.99 -7.09
N ALA A 48 -7.54 -4.40 -7.85
CA ALA A 48 -7.70 -2.96 -7.91
C ALA A 48 -7.97 -2.32 -6.54
N VAL A 49 -8.88 -2.89 -5.76
CA VAL A 49 -9.15 -2.39 -4.40
C VAL A 49 -7.89 -2.51 -3.52
N GLY A 50 -7.14 -3.61 -3.65
CA GLY A 50 -5.91 -3.84 -2.89
C GLY A 50 -4.85 -2.77 -3.16
N TYR A 51 -4.60 -2.45 -4.43
CA TYR A 51 -3.66 -1.40 -4.81
C TYR A 51 -4.08 -0.01 -4.31
N LEU A 52 -5.38 0.29 -4.29
CA LEU A 52 -5.87 1.55 -3.73
C LEU A 52 -5.67 1.61 -2.21
N MET A 53 -5.98 0.52 -1.50
CA MET A 53 -5.78 0.41 -0.06
C MET A 53 -4.30 0.54 0.31
N PHE A 54 -3.42 -0.14 -0.43
CA PHE A 54 -1.97 0.01 -0.31
C PHE A 54 -1.54 1.46 -0.57
N GLY A 55 -2.08 2.05 -1.65
CA GLY A 55 -2.06 3.48 -1.99
C GLY A 55 -2.16 4.38 -0.77
N VAL A 56 -3.31 4.30 -0.12
CA VAL A 56 -3.70 5.11 1.04
C VAL A 56 -2.88 4.79 2.28
N ALA A 57 -2.64 3.51 2.56
CA ALA A 57 -1.91 3.08 3.75
C ALA A 57 -0.48 3.62 3.77
N GLN A 58 0.21 3.60 2.62
CA GLN A 58 1.56 4.13 2.50
C GLN A 58 1.62 5.65 2.68
N CYS A 59 0.59 6.40 2.29
CA CYS A 59 0.51 7.83 2.61
C CYS A 59 0.42 8.05 4.13
N PHE A 60 -0.39 7.25 4.85
CA PHE A 60 -0.45 7.32 6.31
C PHE A 60 0.87 6.92 6.97
N ASN A 61 1.54 5.87 6.49
CA ASN A 61 2.87 5.49 6.98
C ASN A 61 3.88 6.62 6.79
N ARG A 62 3.88 7.28 5.63
CA ARG A 62 4.77 8.43 5.37
C ARG A 62 4.58 9.55 6.39
N TYR A 63 3.35 9.86 6.78
CA TYR A 63 3.07 10.86 7.81
C TYR A 63 3.38 10.36 9.23
N ALA A 64 3.07 9.10 9.53
CA ALA A 64 3.27 8.53 10.87
C ALA A 64 4.76 8.41 11.23
N PHE A 65 5.61 8.01 10.29
CA PHE A 65 7.04 7.79 10.52
C PHE A 65 7.92 8.98 10.12
N GLY A 66 7.38 9.96 9.38
CA GLY A 66 8.13 11.15 8.98
C GLY A 66 9.23 10.92 7.95
N ASN A 67 9.41 9.70 7.44
CA ASN A 67 10.45 9.34 6.47
C ASN A 67 9.94 8.37 5.39
N LEU A 68 10.75 8.11 4.36
CA LEU A 68 10.39 7.22 3.25
C LEU A 68 10.81 5.76 3.46
N TYR A 69 11.68 5.46 4.42
CA TYR A 69 12.28 4.13 4.57
C TYR A 69 11.23 3.06 4.84
N PHE A 70 10.23 3.35 5.68
CA PHE A 70 9.14 2.40 5.94
C PHE A 70 8.36 2.11 4.66
N ALA A 71 7.98 3.14 3.91
CA ALA A 71 7.20 2.96 2.69
C ALA A 71 7.99 2.16 1.64
N ILE A 72 9.26 2.51 1.43
CA ILE A 72 10.16 1.82 0.51
C ILE A 72 10.37 0.35 0.91
N GLY A 73 10.67 0.11 2.19
CA GLY A 73 10.94 -1.23 2.71
C GLY A 73 9.72 -2.13 2.64
N PHE A 74 8.55 -1.62 3.03
CA PHE A 74 7.29 -2.37 2.95
C PHE A 74 6.92 -2.71 1.50
N HIS A 75 7.07 -1.75 0.58
CA HIS A 75 6.83 -1.99 -0.84
C HIS A 75 7.77 -3.06 -1.39
N ALA A 76 9.08 -2.91 -1.17
CA ALA A 76 10.07 -3.90 -1.63
C ALA A 76 9.83 -5.30 -1.04
N PHE A 77 9.38 -5.38 0.22
CA PHE A 77 8.99 -6.64 0.84
C PHE A 77 7.76 -7.25 0.17
N TYR A 78 6.74 -6.45 -0.12
CA TYR A 78 5.56 -6.91 -0.85
C TYR A 78 5.92 -7.43 -2.25
N ASP A 79 6.75 -6.72 -2.99
CA ASP A 79 7.23 -7.16 -4.31
C ASP A 79 7.98 -8.48 -4.22
N LEU A 80 8.82 -8.65 -3.19
CA LEU A 80 9.55 -9.90 -2.97
C LEU A 80 8.59 -11.07 -2.68
N LEU A 81 7.53 -10.83 -1.89
CA LEU A 81 6.50 -11.84 -1.63
C LEU A 81 5.75 -12.19 -2.92
N ALA A 82 5.35 -11.19 -3.70
CA ALA A 82 4.66 -11.34 -4.97
C ALA A 82 5.51 -12.13 -5.99
N LEU A 83 6.82 -11.86 -6.07
CA LEU A 83 7.75 -12.66 -6.86
C LEU A 83 7.87 -14.09 -6.34
N GLY A 84 7.87 -14.28 -5.02
CA GLY A 84 7.86 -15.61 -4.41
C GLY A 84 6.65 -16.44 -4.80
N THR A 85 5.47 -15.82 -4.90
CA THR A 85 4.20 -16.49 -5.15
C THR A 85 3.79 -16.55 -6.63
N GLY A 86 4.59 -15.99 -7.54
CA GLY A 86 4.30 -16.00 -8.99
C GLY A 86 3.36 -14.88 -9.44
N GLN A 87 3.14 -13.86 -8.62
CA GLN A 87 2.32 -12.68 -8.94
C GLN A 87 3.06 -11.62 -9.76
N GLY A 88 4.32 -11.87 -10.13
CA GLY A 88 5.17 -10.98 -10.94
C GLY A 88 4.80 -10.87 -12.43
N GLY A 89 3.72 -11.52 -12.85
CA GLY A 89 3.25 -11.58 -14.24
C GLY A 89 3.20 -13.01 -14.78
N LYS A 90 2.36 -13.24 -15.80
CA LYS A 90 2.06 -14.58 -16.34
C LYS A 90 3.28 -15.39 -16.80
N ASP A 91 4.39 -14.70 -17.11
CA ASP A 91 5.63 -15.30 -17.62
C ASP A 91 6.77 -15.32 -16.59
N VAL A 92 6.54 -14.88 -15.34
CA VAL A 92 7.55 -14.88 -14.27
C VAL A 92 7.24 -16.02 -13.30
N PRO A 93 8.01 -17.13 -13.32
CA PRO A 93 7.78 -18.23 -12.41
C PRO A 93 8.01 -17.80 -10.96
N GLY A 94 7.08 -18.17 -10.08
CA GLY A 94 7.26 -17.99 -8.64
C GLY A 94 8.40 -18.85 -8.09
N TYR A 95 9.03 -18.42 -7.00
CA TYR A 95 10.01 -19.25 -6.27
C TYR A 95 9.36 -20.46 -5.60
N PHE A 96 8.06 -20.37 -5.28
CA PHE A 96 7.30 -21.43 -4.63
C PHE A 96 6.19 -21.94 -5.54
N ASN A 97 6.06 -23.26 -5.61
CA ASN A 97 4.88 -23.91 -6.17
C ASN A 97 3.96 -24.31 -5.02
N TYR A 98 2.70 -23.88 -5.07
CA TYR A 98 1.70 -24.22 -4.08
C TYR A 98 0.34 -24.42 -4.76
N LEU A 99 -0.49 -25.28 -4.17
CA LEU A 99 -1.86 -25.51 -4.61
C LEU A 99 -2.79 -24.97 -3.52
N THR A 100 -3.63 -24.00 -3.88
CA THR A 100 -4.70 -23.53 -3.00
C THR A 100 -5.87 -24.50 -3.10
N ASN A 101 -6.15 -25.23 -2.02
CA ASN A 101 -7.32 -26.11 -1.93
C ASN A 101 -8.55 -25.34 -1.43
N ALA A 102 -8.80 -24.17 -2.03
CA ALA A 102 -9.85 -23.24 -1.66
C ALA A 102 -10.41 -22.52 -2.90
N PRO A 103 -11.62 -21.95 -2.83
CA PRO A 103 -12.17 -21.18 -3.94
C PRO A 103 -11.27 -19.97 -4.30
N GLY A 104 -11.01 -19.75 -5.59
CA GLY A 104 -10.12 -18.68 -6.06
C GLY A 104 -10.57 -17.27 -5.67
N TRP A 105 -11.87 -17.03 -5.47
CA TRP A 105 -12.34 -15.72 -4.96
C TRP A 105 -11.92 -15.46 -3.50
N LEU A 106 -11.66 -16.51 -2.71
CA LEU A 106 -11.34 -16.40 -1.29
C LEU A 106 -9.82 -16.23 -1.08
N LEU A 107 -9.01 -17.13 -1.63
CA LEU A 107 -7.54 -17.14 -1.44
C LEU A 107 -6.75 -16.72 -2.68
N GLY A 108 -7.40 -16.49 -3.82
CA GLY A 108 -6.72 -16.32 -5.09
C GLY A 108 -6.32 -17.67 -5.70
N PRO A 109 -6.33 -17.76 -7.05
CA PRO A 109 -5.46 -18.70 -7.76
C PRO A 109 -3.99 -18.55 -7.34
N ALA A 110 -3.16 -19.55 -7.61
CA ALA A 110 -1.73 -19.43 -7.34
C ALA A 110 -1.13 -18.24 -8.10
N GLY A 111 -0.56 -17.30 -7.37
CA GLY A 111 0.04 -16.07 -7.91
C GLY A 111 -0.96 -14.96 -8.16
N ASP A 112 -2.17 -15.02 -7.60
CA ASP A 112 -3.18 -13.99 -7.78
C ASP A 112 -3.92 -13.63 -6.49
N THR A 113 -4.70 -12.55 -6.53
CA THR A 113 -5.33 -11.91 -5.38
C THR A 113 -6.70 -12.52 -5.07
N GLY A 114 -6.91 -12.93 -3.82
CA GLY A 114 -8.20 -13.28 -3.24
C GLY A 114 -8.75 -12.23 -2.27
N LEU A 115 -9.94 -12.49 -1.75
CA LEU A 115 -10.55 -11.67 -0.69
C LEU A 115 -9.70 -11.63 0.59
N MET A 116 -9.01 -12.72 0.93
CA MET A 116 -8.19 -12.77 2.14
C MET A 116 -6.95 -11.87 2.05
N ASP A 117 -6.41 -11.65 0.86
CA ASP A 117 -5.31 -10.70 0.63
C ASP A 117 -5.78 -9.25 0.89
N LEU A 118 -7.03 -8.93 0.56
CA LEU A 118 -7.62 -7.63 0.90
C LEU A 118 -7.78 -7.45 2.41
N LEU A 119 -8.27 -8.46 3.10
CA LEU A 119 -8.61 -8.34 4.52
C LEU A 119 -7.39 -8.40 5.43
N ILE A 120 -6.47 -9.32 5.14
CA ILE A 120 -5.34 -9.61 6.02
C ILE A 120 -4.21 -8.63 5.73
N PRO A 121 -3.38 -8.76 4.67
CA PRO A 121 -2.25 -7.85 4.51
C PRO A 121 -2.68 -6.41 4.25
N PHE A 122 -3.61 -6.13 3.33
CA PHE A 122 -3.98 -4.74 3.02
C PHE A 122 -4.88 -4.10 4.07
N GLY A 123 -5.87 -4.84 4.58
CA GLY A 123 -6.78 -4.36 5.62
C GLY A 123 -6.04 -4.11 6.93
N PHE A 124 -5.21 -5.07 7.38
CA PHE A 124 -4.38 -4.88 8.57
C PHE A 124 -3.39 -3.73 8.39
N LEU A 125 -2.70 -3.64 7.25
CA LEU A 125 -1.79 -2.53 6.95
C LEU A 125 -2.52 -1.20 7.05
N LEU A 126 -3.66 -1.05 6.39
CA LEU A 126 -4.42 0.20 6.40
C LEU A 126 -4.85 0.59 7.83
N LEU A 127 -5.37 -0.36 8.61
CA LEU A 127 -5.77 -0.12 9.99
C LEU A 127 -4.57 0.27 10.87
N TYR A 128 -3.46 -0.43 10.74
CA TYR A 128 -2.22 -0.14 11.43
C TYR A 128 -1.68 1.25 11.05
N SER A 129 -1.71 1.61 9.78
CA SER A 129 -1.24 2.90 9.28
C SER A 129 -2.12 4.05 9.79
N ILE A 130 -3.44 3.88 9.79
CA ILE A 130 -4.38 4.86 10.37
C ILE A 130 -4.12 5.02 11.87
N TRP A 131 -3.97 3.92 12.59
CA TRP A 131 -3.68 3.95 14.03
C TRP A 131 -2.36 4.67 14.32
N SER A 132 -1.30 4.34 13.57
CA SER A 132 0.03 4.94 13.70
C SER A 132 0.00 6.44 13.41
N TYR A 133 -0.73 6.86 12.37
CA TYR A 133 -0.92 8.27 12.04
C TYR A 133 -1.72 9.03 13.11
N LYS A 134 -2.81 8.45 13.63
CA LYS A 134 -3.56 9.06 14.74
C LYS A 134 -2.68 9.21 15.98
N LYS A 135 -1.80 8.24 16.25
CA LYS A 135 -0.84 8.30 17.35
C LYS A 135 0.18 9.43 17.14
N SER A 136 0.71 9.60 15.92
CA SER A 136 1.66 10.68 15.62
C SER A 136 1.04 12.06 15.82
N LEU A 137 -0.21 12.27 15.35
CA LEU A 137 -0.93 13.53 15.57
C LEU A 137 -1.08 13.86 17.06
N LYS A 138 -1.44 12.88 17.90
CA LYS A 138 -1.58 13.08 19.35
C LYS A 138 -0.24 13.47 20.00
N ALA A 139 0.86 12.86 19.57
CA ALA A 139 2.18 13.19 20.07
C ALA A 139 2.59 14.62 19.71
N ASP A 140 2.31 15.05 18.47
CA ASP A 140 2.57 16.42 18.02
C ASP A 140 1.79 17.44 18.86
N PHE A 141 0.50 17.19 19.13
CA PHE A 141 -0.32 18.08 19.97
C PHE A 141 0.19 18.18 21.42
N ALA A 142 0.56 17.04 22.03
CA ALA A 142 1.09 17.03 23.39
C ALA A 142 2.46 17.72 23.50
N GLY A 143 3.28 17.65 22.45
CA GLY A 143 4.55 18.39 22.36
C GLY A 143 4.33 19.90 22.36
N VAL A 144 3.36 20.38 21.59
CA VAL A 144 3.03 21.83 21.50
C VAL A 144 2.51 22.37 22.84
N SER A 145 1.63 21.63 23.54
CA SER A 145 1.07 22.07 24.82
C SER A 145 2.10 22.17 25.95
N ASN A 146 3.18 21.39 25.90
CA ASN A 146 4.25 21.42 26.90
C ASN A 146 5.30 22.53 26.64
N SER A 147 5.20 23.21 25.49
CA SER A 147 6.11 24.30 25.08
C SER A 147 5.48 25.71 25.15
N ALA A 148 4.23 25.81 25.59
CA ALA A 148 3.46 27.05 25.78
C ALA A 148 3.31 27.38 27.27
#